data_AF-A0AAV3NQE0-F1
#
_entry.id   AF-A0AAV3NQE0-F1
#
_cell.length_a   1.000
_cell.length_b   1.000
_cell.length_c   1.000
_cell.angle_alpha   90.00
_cell.angle_beta   90.00
_cell.angle_gamma   90.00
#
_symmetry.space_group_name_H-M   'P 1'
#
loop_
_entity.id
_entity.type
_entity.pdbx_description
1 polymer ?
#
loop_
_entity_poly.entity_id
_entity_poly.type
_entity_poly.pdbx_seq_one_letter_code
_entity_poly.pdbx_strand_id
1 'polypeptide(L)'
;MERFLKCCLNLQGIHILVIVLGVISIGGVVECRKARLLERLEYSAISCRTHSASITEFGGVGDGETLNTKAFQEAVNSLSQYASDGGAQLYVPAGKWLTGSFNLTSHFTLYLHKDAVLLASQVVIARESSCTFFSRLL
;
A
#
# COMPACT_ATOMS: atom_id res chain seq x y z
N MET A 1 18.61 -19.94 63.49
CA MET A 1 18.82 -19.53 62.09
C MET A 1 17.58 -19.79 61.21
N GLU A 2 16.38 -20.04 61.77
CA GLU A 2 15.18 -20.39 60.96
C GLU A 2 14.05 -19.34 60.96
N ARG A 3 14.21 -18.22 61.68
CA ARG A 3 13.24 -17.11 61.67
C ARG A 3 13.57 -15.99 60.67
N PHE A 4 14.84 -15.85 60.25
CA PHE A 4 15.24 -14.86 59.25
C PHE A 4 14.97 -15.32 57.80
N LEU A 5 14.98 -16.63 57.52
CA LEU A 5 14.80 -17.15 56.15
C LEU A 5 13.32 -17.20 55.70
N LYS A 6 12.36 -17.20 56.65
CA LYS A 6 10.92 -17.08 56.37
C LYS A 6 10.47 -15.65 56.03
N CYS A 7 11.27 -14.63 56.37
CA CYS A 7 10.97 -13.23 56.03
C CYS A 7 11.37 -12.91 54.57
N CYS A 8 12.49 -13.46 54.08
CA CYS A 8 12.91 -13.29 52.68
C CYS A 8 12.01 -14.05 51.68
N LEU A 9 11.51 -15.25 52.01
CA LEU A 9 10.70 -16.03 51.06
C LEU A 9 9.25 -15.50 50.87
N ASN A 10 8.76 -14.63 51.75
CA ASN A 10 7.37 -14.16 51.70
C ASN A 10 7.22 -12.79 51.00
N LEU A 11 8.25 -11.94 51.03
CA LEU A 11 8.22 -10.63 50.37
C LEU A 11 8.27 -10.75 48.83
N GLN A 12 9.02 -11.73 48.32
CA GLN A 12 9.12 -12.01 46.88
C GLN A 12 7.86 -12.69 46.33
N GLY A 13 7.16 -13.47 47.16
CA GLY A 13 5.86 -14.08 46.84
C GLY A 13 4.73 -13.06 46.72
N ILE A 14 4.73 -12.01 47.55
CA ILE A 14 3.76 -10.91 47.48
C ILE A 14 3.93 -10.13 46.16
N HIS A 15 5.17 -9.90 45.70
CA HIS A 15 5.43 -9.26 44.41
C HIS A 15 4.90 -10.08 43.22
N ILE A 16 5.12 -11.40 43.24
CA ILE A 16 4.62 -12.30 42.19
C ILE A 16 3.08 -12.33 42.20
N LEU A 17 2.46 -12.34 43.39
CA LEU A 17 1.00 -12.31 43.52
C LEU A 17 0.41 -11.00 42.99
N VAL A 18 1.03 -9.85 43.27
CA VAL A 18 0.61 -8.54 42.74
C VAL A 18 0.77 -8.47 41.22
N ILE A 19 1.85 -9.02 40.66
CA ILE A 19 2.06 -9.08 39.21
C ILE A 19 0.99 -9.98 38.55
N VAL A 20 0.70 -11.15 39.13
CA VAL A 20 -0.31 -12.08 38.60
C VAL A 20 -1.72 -11.48 38.67
N LEU A 21 -2.10 -10.86 39.79
CA LEU A 21 -3.38 -10.17 39.92
C LEU A 21 -3.49 -8.94 38.99
N GLY A 22 -2.38 -8.23 38.79
CA GLY A 22 -2.26 -7.14 37.82
C GLY A 22 -2.49 -7.61 36.38
N VAL A 23 -1.85 -8.71 35.97
CA VAL A 23 -2.01 -9.29 34.62
C VAL A 23 -3.43 -9.79 34.38
N ILE A 24 -4.09 -10.37 35.39
CA ILE A 24 -5.49 -10.81 35.28
C ILE A 24 -6.44 -9.62 35.06
N SER A 25 -6.11 -8.44 35.59
CA SER A 25 -6.93 -7.23 35.43
C SER A 25 -6.73 -6.54 34.06
N ILE A 26 -5.56 -6.74 33.42
CA ILE A 26 -5.25 -6.22 32.08
C ILE A 26 -5.77 -7.19 30.98
N GLY A 27 -6.29 -8.37 31.36
CA GLY A 27 -7.02 -9.29 30.49
C GLY A 27 -8.43 -8.81 30.13
N GLY A 28 -8.60 -7.50 29.89
CA GLY A 28 -9.83 -6.88 29.43
C GLY A 28 -10.34 -7.58 28.18
N VAL A 29 -11.43 -8.33 28.36
CA VAL A 29 -12.54 -8.57 27.44
C VAL A 29 -12.27 -8.12 25.99
N VAL A 30 -11.85 -9.05 25.13
CA VAL A 30 -12.15 -8.97 23.69
C VAL A 30 -13.36 -9.85 23.39
N GLU A 31 -14.53 -9.41 23.85
CA GLU A 31 -15.79 -9.91 23.30
C GLU A 31 -16.07 -9.12 22.02
N CYS A 32 -15.58 -9.61 20.87
CA CYS A 32 -15.99 -9.08 19.57
C CYS A 32 -17.41 -9.60 19.23
N ARG A 33 -18.43 -9.05 19.89
CA ARG A 33 -19.78 -9.05 19.33
C ARG A 33 -19.93 -7.80 18.48
N LYS A 34 -19.75 -7.93 17.17
CA LYS A 34 -20.36 -7.00 16.23
C LYS A 34 -21.22 -7.74 15.21
N ALA A 35 -22.46 -7.27 15.18
CA ALA A 35 -23.62 -7.81 14.53
C ALA A 35 -23.50 -7.94 13.00
N ARG A 36 -24.39 -8.79 12.47
CA ARG A 36 -24.70 -9.02 11.05
C ARG A 36 -24.76 -7.72 10.24
N LEU A 37 -24.07 -7.66 9.10
CA LEU A 37 -24.56 -6.95 7.91
C LEU A 37 -23.91 -7.53 6.65
N LEU A 38 -24.64 -8.43 5.98
CA LEU A 38 -24.48 -8.69 4.55
C LEU A 38 -24.97 -7.46 3.78
N GLU A 39 -24.27 -7.14 2.69
CA GLU A 39 -24.57 -6.12 1.67
C GLU A 39 -23.70 -4.85 1.66
N ARG A 40 -22.41 -5.05 1.39
CA ARG A 40 -21.81 -4.61 0.11
C ARG A 40 -20.51 -5.38 -0.01
N LEU A 41 -20.26 -6.03 -1.15
CA LEU A 41 -18.91 -6.45 -1.48
C LEU A 41 -18.08 -5.16 -1.67
N GLU A 42 -17.63 -4.55 -0.57
CA GLU A 42 -16.42 -3.75 -0.62
C GLU A 42 -15.32 -4.76 -0.93
N TYR A 43 -15.01 -4.86 -2.23
CA TYR A 43 -13.75 -5.39 -2.67
C TYR A 43 -12.69 -4.47 -2.08
N SER A 44 -12.33 -4.70 -0.80
CA SER A 44 -11.13 -4.17 -0.18
C SER A 44 -10.02 -4.72 -1.04
N ALA A 45 -9.63 -3.95 -2.06
CA ALA A 45 -8.51 -4.30 -2.87
C ALA A 45 -7.37 -4.62 -1.92
N ILE A 46 -6.71 -5.74 -2.21
CA ILE A 46 -5.54 -6.21 -1.50
C ILE A 46 -4.45 -5.14 -1.71
N SER A 47 -4.52 -4.04 -0.98
CA SER A 47 -3.39 -3.12 -0.84
C SER A 47 -2.64 -3.55 0.41
N CYS A 48 -1.95 -4.68 0.26
CA CYS A 48 -0.96 -5.13 1.23
C CYS A 48 0.42 -4.51 0.94
N ARG A 49 0.48 -3.45 0.12
CA ARG A 49 1.74 -2.75 -0.19
C ARG A 49 2.01 -1.76 0.94
N THR A 50 3.19 -1.82 1.53
CA THR A 50 3.64 -0.87 2.55
C THR A 50 3.73 0.56 1.98
N HIS A 51 4.08 0.67 0.69
CA HIS A 51 4.30 1.95 0.01
C HIS A 51 3.16 2.27 -0.94
N SER A 52 2.53 3.43 -0.74
CA SER A 52 1.46 3.92 -1.60
C SER A 52 1.55 5.44 -1.80
N ALA A 53 1.21 5.93 -2.99
CA ALA A 53 1.06 7.35 -3.26
C ALA A 53 -0.10 7.61 -4.25
N SER A 54 -0.70 8.79 -4.21
CA SER A 54 -1.73 9.21 -5.16
C SER A 54 -1.10 9.88 -6.39
N ILE A 55 -1.67 9.65 -7.57
CA ILE A 55 -1.25 10.34 -8.81
C ILE A 55 -1.33 11.87 -8.71
N THR A 56 -2.22 12.39 -7.86
CA THR A 56 -2.36 13.84 -7.61
C THR A 56 -1.12 14.44 -6.93
N GLU A 57 -0.36 13.65 -6.18
CA GLU A 57 0.90 14.08 -5.54
C GLU A 57 2.01 14.33 -6.57
N PHE A 58 1.91 13.69 -7.74
CA PHE A 58 2.84 13.83 -8.86
C PHE A 58 2.32 14.82 -9.93
N GLY A 59 1.37 15.69 -9.56
CA GLY A 59 0.83 16.71 -10.46
C GLY A 59 -0.21 16.20 -11.46
N GLY A 60 -0.80 15.02 -11.22
CA GLY A 60 -1.90 14.53 -12.03
C GLY A 60 -3.19 15.35 -11.83
N VAL A 61 -3.89 15.65 -12.93
CA VAL A 61 -5.17 16.35 -12.97
C VAL A 61 -6.24 15.46 -13.62
N GLY A 62 -7.35 15.25 -12.91
CA GLY A 62 -8.44 14.34 -13.30
C GLY A 62 -9.56 14.97 -14.15
N ASP A 63 -9.24 15.96 -14.98
CA ASP A 63 -10.18 16.72 -15.82
C ASP A 63 -10.56 16.02 -17.15
N GLY A 64 -9.73 15.07 -17.61
CA GLY A 64 -9.88 14.38 -18.89
C GLY A 64 -9.29 15.12 -20.09
N GLU A 65 -8.67 16.29 -19.86
CA GLU A 65 -8.08 17.14 -20.89
C GLU A 65 -6.56 17.27 -20.69
N THR A 66 -6.10 17.34 -19.45
CA THR A 66 -4.69 17.45 -19.10
C THR A 66 -3.95 16.15 -19.41
N LEU A 67 -2.83 16.25 -20.15
CA LEU A 67 -1.98 15.11 -20.46
C LEU A 67 -1.11 14.71 -19.25
N ASN A 68 -1.52 13.67 -18.55
CA ASN A 68 -0.91 13.17 -17.30
C ASN A 68 0.28 12.22 -17.49
N THR A 69 0.77 12.03 -18.73
CA THR A 69 1.84 11.04 -19.02
C THR A 69 3.10 11.26 -18.17
N LYS A 70 3.46 12.53 -17.93
CA LYS A 70 4.61 12.90 -17.10
C LYS A 70 4.38 12.56 -15.62
N ALA A 71 3.19 12.86 -15.09
CA ALA A 71 2.80 12.51 -13.72
C ALA A 71 2.85 10.99 -13.49
N PHE A 72 2.36 10.18 -14.45
CA PHE A 72 2.46 8.72 -14.36
C PHE A 72 3.92 8.22 -14.39
N GLN A 73 4.76 8.77 -15.27
CA GLN A 73 6.18 8.40 -15.33
C GLN A 73 6.92 8.77 -14.04
N GLU A 74 6.70 9.96 -13.50
CA GLU A 74 7.30 10.40 -12.24
C GLU A 74 6.84 9.55 -11.05
N ALA A 75 5.55 9.26 -10.98
CA ALA A 75 4.99 8.38 -9.97
C ALA A 75 5.61 6.97 -10.00
N VAL A 76 5.70 6.37 -11.20
CA VAL A 76 6.33 5.05 -11.37
C VAL A 76 7.80 5.10 -10.99
N ASN A 77 8.55 6.10 -11.45
CA ASN A 77 9.98 6.24 -11.14
C ASN A 77 10.21 6.38 -9.64
N SER A 78 9.45 7.24 -8.96
CA SER A 78 9.56 7.46 -7.52
C SER A 78 9.24 6.19 -6.72
N LEU A 79 8.16 5.48 -7.08
CA LEU A 79 7.72 4.29 -6.35
C LEU A 79 8.53 3.03 -6.71
N SER A 80 9.26 3.03 -7.83
CA SER A 80 10.08 1.89 -8.27
C SER A 80 11.18 1.51 -7.27
N GLN A 81 11.64 2.46 -6.46
CA GLN A 81 12.66 2.22 -5.42
C GLN A 81 12.19 1.21 -4.37
N TYR A 82 10.89 1.03 -4.20
CA TYR A 82 10.30 0.11 -3.22
C TYR A 82 10.13 -1.33 -3.76
N ALA A 83 10.61 -1.64 -4.97
CA ALA A 83 10.49 -2.96 -5.57
C ALA A 83 11.02 -4.10 -4.67
N SER A 84 12.12 -3.85 -3.96
CA SER A 84 12.73 -4.82 -3.03
C SER A 84 11.99 -4.97 -1.71
N ASP A 85 11.15 -4.00 -1.33
CA ASP A 85 10.40 -3.97 -0.06
C ASP A 85 8.94 -4.40 -0.25
N GLY A 86 8.74 -5.42 -1.09
CA GLY A 86 7.40 -5.89 -1.43
C GLY A 86 6.64 -4.94 -2.34
N GLY A 87 7.29 -3.98 -2.98
CA GLY A 87 6.74 -3.13 -4.03
C GLY A 87 5.86 -1.98 -3.57
N ALA A 88 5.19 -1.34 -4.53
CA ALA A 88 4.42 -0.12 -4.29
C ALA A 88 3.07 -0.11 -5.02
N GLN A 89 2.18 0.75 -4.53
CA GLN A 89 0.88 1.03 -5.13
C GLN A 89 0.76 2.50 -5.55
N LEU A 90 0.30 2.74 -6.78
CA LEU A 90 -0.14 4.06 -7.23
C LEU A 90 -1.66 4.11 -7.24
N TYR A 91 -2.22 5.03 -6.46
CA TYR A 91 -3.65 5.26 -6.35
C TYR A 91 -4.11 6.33 -7.34
N VAL A 92 -5.14 6.02 -8.12
CA VAL A 92 -5.79 6.95 -9.06
C VAL A 92 -7.21 7.23 -8.58
N PRO A 93 -7.51 8.46 -8.10
CA PRO A 93 -8.84 8.81 -7.63
C PRO A 93 -9.87 8.84 -8.76
N ALA A 94 -11.15 8.93 -8.38
CA ALA A 94 -12.24 9.20 -9.30
C ALA A 94 -11.94 10.43 -10.17
N GLY A 95 -12.20 10.33 -11.47
CA GLY A 95 -11.85 11.38 -12.43
C GLY A 95 -11.51 10.82 -13.81
N LYS A 96 -11.26 11.72 -14.77
CA LYS A 96 -10.83 11.35 -16.12
C LYS A 96 -9.36 11.70 -16.27
N TRP A 97 -8.55 10.72 -16.68
CA TRP A 97 -7.10 10.85 -16.68
C TRP A 97 -6.58 10.61 -18.09
N LEU A 98 -6.40 11.68 -18.86
CA LEU A 98 -5.78 11.58 -20.18
C LEU A 98 -4.29 11.29 -20.04
N THR A 99 -3.82 10.22 -20.66
CA THR A 99 -2.41 9.81 -20.62
C THR A 99 -1.98 9.17 -21.95
N GLY A 100 -0.71 9.38 -22.32
CA GLY A 100 -0.05 8.59 -23.34
C GLY A 100 0.43 7.25 -22.78
N SER A 101 1.17 6.49 -23.59
CA SER A 101 1.82 5.25 -23.15
C SER A 101 2.90 5.53 -22.09
N PHE A 102 2.92 4.72 -21.04
CA PHE A 102 3.95 4.73 -20.00
C PHE A 102 4.27 3.29 -19.57
N ASN A 103 5.49 3.09 -19.07
CA ASN A 103 5.96 1.77 -18.66
C ASN A 103 5.75 1.60 -17.16
N LEU A 104 5.29 0.41 -16.75
CA LEU A 104 5.28 0.01 -15.35
C LEU A 104 6.53 -0.81 -15.01
N THR A 105 6.92 -0.81 -13.75
CA THR A 105 8.02 -1.62 -13.22
C THR A 105 7.51 -2.87 -12.51
N SER A 106 8.41 -3.81 -12.21
CA SER A 106 8.09 -4.99 -11.39
C SER A 106 7.58 -4.62 -10.00
N HIS A 107 6.78 -5.51 -9.41
CA HIS A 107 6.18 -5.33 -8.07
C HIS A 107 5.35 -4.05 -7.90
N PHE A 108 4.77 -3.54 -8.98
CA PHE A 108 3.95 -2.33 -8.97
C PHE A 108 2.46 -2.65 -9.05
N THR A 109 1.63 -1.90 -8.31
CA THR A 109 0.17 -2.01 -8.35
C THR A 109 -0.43 -0.68 -8.78
N LEU A 110 -1.07 -0.62 -9.94
CA LEU A 110 -1.86 0.55 -10.34
C LEU A 110 -3.31 0.34 -9.89
N TYR A 111 -3.76 1.10 -8.90
CA TYR A 111 -5.11 1.01 -8.36
C TYR A 111 -6.00 2.10 -8.91
N LEU A 112 -7.09 1.71 -9.57
CA LEU A 112 -8.10 2.61 -10.10
C LEU A 112 -9.32 2.61 -9.18
N HIS A 113 -9.68 3.79 -8.65
CA HIS A 113 -10.92 3.94 -7.90
C HIS A 113 -12.14 3.68 -8.79
N LYS A 114 -13.29 3.34 -8.18
CA LYS A 114 -14.54 2.91 -8.87
C LYS A 114 -15.12 3.86 -9.93
N ASP A 115 -14.62 5.08 -10.03
CA ASP A 115 -15.06 6.10 -10.99
C ASP A 115 -13.86 6.75 -11.72
N ALA A 116 -12.71 6.07 -11.73
CA ALA A 116 -11.52 6.50 -12.44
C ALA A 116 -11.56 5.99 -13.89
N VAL A 117 -11.41 6.90 -14.85
CA VAL A 117 -11.38 6.59 -16.29
C VAL A 117 -10.02 6.99 -16.85
N LEU A 118 -9.22 6.02 -17.27
CA LEU A 118 -7.99 6.29 -18.02
C LEU A 118 -8.33 6.51 -19.50
N LEU A 119 -8.03 7.70 -20.01
CA LEU A 119 -8.20 8.05 -21.42
C LEU A 119 -6.86 7.91 -22.13
N ALA A 120 -6.81 7.11 -23.18
CA ALA A 120 -5.61 6.96 -23.99
C ALA A 120 -5.50 8.11 -25.01
N SER A 121 -4.38 8.82 -25.01
CA SER A 121 -4.09 9.81 -26.05
C SER A 121 -3.86 9.10 -27.40
N GLN A 122 -4.49 9.60 -28.46
CA GLN A 122 -4.34 9.09 -29.83
C GLN A 122 -3.00 9.45 -30.45
N VAL A 123 -2.23 10.35 -29.82
CA VAL A 123 -0.90 10.72 -30.28
C VAL A 123 0.06 9.57 -29.94
N VAL A 124 0.22 8.65 -30.88
CA VAL A 124 1.31 7.68 -30.87
C VAL A 124 2.59 8.48 -31.10
N ILE A 125 3.28 8.85 -30.02
CA ILE A 125 4.69 9.18 -30.11
C ILE A 125 5.35 7.87 -30.48
N ALA A 126 5.65 7.69 -31.78
CA ALA A 126 6.45 6.59 -32.26
C ALA A 126 7.75 6.60 -31.44
N ARG A 127 7.84 5.70 -30.46
CA ARG A 127 9.13 5.34 -29.91
C ARG A 127 9.79 4.61 -31.07
N GLU A 128 10.69 5.28 -31.76
CA GLU A 128 11.62 4.67 -32.70
C GLU A 128 12.33 3.54 -31.95
N SER A 129 11.69 2.37 -31.97
CA SER A 129 12.34 1.12 -31.69
C SER A 129 13.13 0.90 -32.97
N SER A 130 14.39 1.31 -32.95
CA SER A 130 15.33 1.16 -34.05
C SER A 130 15.38 -0.32 -34.46
N CYS A 131 14.52 -0.68 -35.40
CA CYS A 131 14.49 -1.97 -36.08
C CYS A 131 14.99 -1.74 -37.51
N THR A 132 16.16 -1.12 -37.64
CA THR A 132 16.85 -0.90 -38.93
C THR A 132 18.18 -1.64 -39.01
N PHE A 133 18.49 -2.52 -38.06
CA PHE A 133 19.78 -3.25 -38.05
C PHE A 133 19.78 -4.59 -38.82
N PHE A 134 18.64 -5.10 -39.28
CA PHE A 134 18.58 -6.43 -39.93
C PHE A 134 17.90 -6.42 -41.31
N SER A 135 18.37 -5.55 -42.22
CA SER A 135 18.06 -5.71 -43.66
C SER A 135 19.18 -5.22 -44.59
N ARG A 136 20.43 -5.16 -44.09
CA ARG A 136 21.59 -4.83 -44.93
C ARG A 136 22.72 -5.83 -44.74
N LEU A 137 22.38 -7.11 -44.85
CA LEU A 137 23.32 -8.16 -45.22
C LEU A 137 22.54 -9.33 -45.84
N LEU A 138 22.10 -9.15 -47.08
CA LEU A 138 21.91 -10.19 -48.10
C LEU A 138 21.85 -9.51 -49.47
#